data_AF-A0A0B1S2W1-F1
#
_entry.id   AF-A0A0B1S2W1-F1
#
_cell.length_a   1.000
_cell.length_b   1.000
_cell.length_c   1.000
_cell.angle_alpha   90.00
_cell.angle_beta   90.00
_cell.angle_gamma   90.00
#
_symmetry.space_group_name_H-M   'P 1'
#
loop_
_entity.id
_entity.type
_entity.pdbx_description
1 polymer ?
#
loop_
_entity_poly.entity_id
_entity_poly.type
_entity_poly.pdbx_seq_one_letter_code
_entity_poly.pdbx_strand_id
1 'polypeptide(L)'
;DEFCLLKALVCWHVSHYKLGENGRRICCKQRNLLIRCLNDLAMERSSNPEEWMGNIILFISCVFQQMLELVNSLLVITFFDILDYDHVVKDFFRCEGF
;
A
#
# COMPACT_ATOMS: atom_id res chain seq x y z
N ASP A 1 19.64 2.50 -3.55
CA ASP A 1 19.43 2.41 -2.08
C ASP A 1 18.03 2.85 -1.66
N GLU A 2 17.63 4.10 -1.94
CA GLU A 2 16.31 4.66 -1.59
C GLU A 2 15.12 3.75 -2.01
N PHE A 3 15.05 3.36 -3.28
CA PHE A 3 13.98 2.48 -3.77
C PHE A 3 13.88 1.15 -3.02
N CYS A 4 15.02 0.55 -2.64
CA CYS A 4 15.05 -0.69 -1.87
C CYS A 4 14.49 -0.47 -0.45
N LEU A 5 14.85 0.64 0.20
CA LEU A 5 14.34 1.02 1.52
C LEU A 5 12.83 1.30 1.49
N LEU A 6 12.34 1.97 0.44
CA LEU A 6 10.92 2.21 0.21
C LEU A 6 10.14 0.90 0.08
N LYS A 7 10.62 -0.04 -0.73
CA LYS A 7 9.99 -1.38 -0.84
C LYS A 7 9.95 -2.09 0.50
N ALA A 8 11.06 -2.07 1.25
CA ALA A 8 11.12 -2.68 2.58
C ALA A 8 10.12 -2.04 3.56
N LEU A 9 9.97 -0.71 3.56
CA LEU A 9 8.98 0.00 4.37
C LEU A 9 7.56 -0.42 4.06
N VAL A 10 7.21 -0.51 2.77
CA VAL A 10 5.88 -0.97 2.34
C VAL A 10 5.63 -2.41 2.80
N CYS A 11 6.59 -3.32 2.61
CA CYS A 11 6.47 -4.71 3.05
C CYS A 11 6.25 -4.83 4.56
N TRP A 12 7.03 -4.10 5.37
CA TRP A 12 6.86 -4.10 6.83
C TRP A 12 5.52 -3.51 7.24
N HIS A 13 5.08 -2.42 6.61
CA HIS A 13 3.79 -1.81 6.90
C HIS A 13 2.62 -2.77 6.65
N VAL A 14 2.61 -3.46 5.50
CA VAL A 14 1.55 -4.45 5.20
C VAL A 14 1.65 -5.64 6.16
N SER A 15 2.86 -6.10 6.48
CA SER A 15 3.09 -7.23 7.39
C SER A 15 2.62 -6.93 8.82
N HIS A 16 2.71 -5.67 9.28
CA HIS A 16 2.28 -5.25 10.61
C HIS A 16 0.86 -5.72 10.95
N TYR A 17 -0.08 -5.67 10.00
CA TYR A 17 -1.48 -6.04 10.20
C TYR A 17 -1.70 -7.56 10.31
N LYS A 18 -0.72 -8.38 9.91
CA LYS A 18 -0.78 -9.84 10.00
C LYS A 18 -0.07 -10.41 11.23
N LEU A 19 0.58 -9.56 12.02
CA LEU A 19 1.44 -9.98 13.12
C LEU A 19 0.75 -9.86 14.50
N GLY A 20 1.03 -10.82 15.37
CA GLY A 20 0.72 -10.70 16.81
C GLY A 20 1.53 -9.59 17.48
N GLU A 21 1.25 -9.31 18.76
CA GLU A 21 1.86 -8.18 19.50
C GLU A 21 3.39 -8.16 19.46
N ASN A 22 4.03 -9.30 19.74
CA ASN A 22 5.49 -9.44 19.66
C ASN A 22 6.03 -9.14 18.25
N GLY A 23 5.35 -9.64 17.22
CA GLY A 23 5.72 -9.39 15.83
C GLY A 23 5.56 -7.91 15.45
N ARG A 24 4.48 -7.26 15.88
CA ARG A 24 4.26 -5.82 15.68
C ARG A 24 5.34 -4.97 16.35
N ARG A 25 5.83 -5.38 17.53
CA ARG A 25 6.97 -4.73 18.19
C ARG A 25 8.24 -4.82 17.36
N ILE A 26 8.56 -5.99 16.80
CA ILE A 26 9.71 -6.18 15.92
C ILE A 26 9.54 -5.36 14.64
N CYS A 27 8.37 -5.43 14.01
CA CYS A 27 8.04 -4.67 12.81
C CYS A 27 8.22 -3.16 13.03
N CYS A 28 7.79 -2.63 14.17
CA CYS A 28 7.98 -1.22 14.52
C CYS A 28 9.47 -0.86 14.63
N LYS A 29 10.28 -1.72 15.26
CA LYS A 29 11.75 -1.53 15.32
C LYS A 29 12.38 -1.53 13.93
N GLN A 30 12.02 -2.48 13.07
CA GLN A 30 12.54 -2.57 11.70
C GLN A 30 12.14 -1.36 10.85
N ARG A 31 10.87 -0.94 10.93
CA ARG A 31 10.40 0.29 10.26
C ARG A 31 11.20 1.51 10.71
N ASN A 32 11.42 1.68 12.00
CA ASN A 32 12.17 2.82 12.53
C ASN A 32 13.64 2.81 12.08
N LEU A 33 14.26 1.63 11.94
CA LEU A 33 15.60 1.50 11.36
C LEU A 33 15.63 1.95 9.91
N LEU A 34 14.67 1.51 9.09
CA LEU A 34 14.59 1.91 7.69
C LEU A 34 14.35 3.41 7.50
N ILE A 35 13.51 4.03 8.35
CA ILE A 35 13.30 5.49 8.35
C ILE A 35 14.60 6.23 8.68
N ARG A 36 15.39 5.72 9.63
CA ARG A 36 16.72 6.31 9.95
C ARG A 36 17.67 6.19 8.76
N CYS A 37 17.75 5.03 8.10
CA CYS A 37 18.57 4.87 6.91
C CYS A 37 18.15 5.81 5.77
N LEU A 38 16.85 6.05 5.58
CA LEU A 38 16.38 7.06 4.63
C LEU A 38 16.81 8.46 5.04
N ASN A 39 16.71 8.81 6.31
CA ASN A 39 17.15 10.10 6.81
C ASN A 39 18.67 10.28 6.64
N ASP A 40 19.47 9.24 6.87
CA ASP A 40 20.92 9.28 6.65
C ASP A 40 21.24 9.52 5.17
N LEU A 41 20.51 8.86 4.26
CA LEU A 41 20.62 9.12 2.81
C LEU A 41 20.19 10.56 2.44
N ALA A 42 19.14 11.09 3.09
CA ALA A 42 18.69 12.45 2.89
C ALA A 42 19.79 13.45 3.26
N MET A 43 20.40 13.24 4.44
CA MET A 43 21.49 14.05 4.97
C MET A 43 22.76 13.99 4.09
N GLU A 44 23.04 12.83 3.49
CA GLU A 44 24.19 12.65 2.60
C GLU A 44 23.98 13.29 1.21
N ARG A 45 22.77 13.22 0.66
CA ARG A 45 22.52 13.48 -0.78
C ARG A 45 21.75 14.77 -1.07
N SER A 46 21.08 15.36 -0.09
CA SER A 46 20.25 16.55 -0.28
C SER A 46 20.81 17.75 0.46
N SER A 47 20.74 18.92 -0.16
CA SER A 47 20.97 20.20 0.53
C SER A 47 19.84 20.57 1.49
N ASN A 48 18.64 20.01 1.28
CA ASN A 48 17.45 20.18 2.11
C ASN A 48 16.91 18.78 2.52
N PRO A 49 17.50 18.13 3.54
CA PRO A 49 17.09 16.79 3.96
C PRO A 49 15.64 16.69 4.42
N GLU A 50 15.11 17.73 5.07
CA GLU A 50 13.74 17.77 5.60
C GLU A 50 12.70 17.76 4.48
N GLU A 51 12.93 18.57 3.44
CA GLU A 51 12.07 18.63 2.25
C GLU A 51 12.07 17.28 1.51
N TRP A 52 13.25 16.68 1.37
CA TRP A 52 13.41 15.37 0.73
C TRP A 52 12.66 14.27 1.49
N MET A 53 12.79 14.23 2.82
CA MET A 53 12.02 13.30 3.66
C MET A 53 10.52 13.55 3.58
N GLY A 54 10.08 14.83 3.51
CA GLY A 54 8.69 15.20 3.28
C GLY A 54 8.15 14.66 1.95
N ASN A 55 8.91 14.82 0.87
CA ASN A 55 8.56 14.30 -0.45
C ASN A 55 8.44 12.76 -0.45
N ILE A 56 9.32 12.07 0.27
CA ILE A 56 9.22 10.61 0.45
C ILE A 56 7.95 10.21 1.18
N ILE A 57 7.59 10.89 2.26
CA ILE A 57 6.37 10.59 3.02
C ILE A 57 5.13 10.77 2.13
N LEU A 58 5.09 11.84 1.33
CA LEU A 58 4.02 12.07 0.36
C LEU A 58 3.97 10.98 -0.71
N PHE A 59 5.13 10.60 -1.25
CA PHE A 59 5.24 9.52 -2.23
C PHE A 59 4.72 8.19 -1.68
N ILE A 60 5.13 7.79 -0.49
CA ILE A 60 4.67 6.58 0.18
C ILE A 60 3.14 6.63 0.41
N SER A 61 2.60 7.78 0.78
CA SER A 61 1.15 7.96 0.97
C SER A 61 0.38 7.71 -0.33
N CYS A 62 0.89 8.22 -1.45
CA CYS A 62 0.33 7.95 -2.78
C CYS A 62 0.37 6.44 -3.13
N VAL A 63 1.49 5.76 -2.84
CA VAL A 63 1.61 4.31 -3.06
C VAL A 63 0.56 3.52 -2.27
N PHE A 64 0.32 3.87 -0.99
CA PHE A 64 -0.70 3.20 -0.19
C PHE A 64 -2.12 3.45 -0.70
N GLN A 65 -2.42 4.67 -1.16
CA GLN A 65 -3.70 4.97 -1.78
C GLN A 65 -3.93 4.13 -3.04
N GLN A 66 -2.94 4.07 -3.94
CA GLN A 66 -3.00 3.27 -5.16
C GLN A 66 -3.18 1.76 -4.86
N MET A 67 -2.51 1.25 -3.83
CA MET A 67 -2.70 -0.14 -3.40
C MET A 67 -4.12 -0.38 -2.88
N LEU A 68 -4.71 0.55 -2.13
CA LEU A 68 -6.08 0.43 -1.64
C LEU A 68 -7.09 0.41 -2.78
N GLU A 69 -6.92 1.31 -3.76
CA GLU A 69 -7.74 1.37 -4.97
C GLU A 69 -7.65 0.04 -5.75
N LEU A 70 -6.44 -0.50 -5.92
CA LEU A 70 -6.22 -1.80 -6.57
C LEU A 70 -6.90 -2.96 -5.83
N VAL A 71 -6.77 -3.02 -4.50
CA VAL A 71 -7.43 -4.06 -3.68
C VAL A 71 -8.95 -3.95 -3.81
N ASN A 72 -9.51 -2.73 -3.81
CA ASN A 72 -10.93 -2.53 -4.02
C ASN A 72 -11.39 -3.01 -5.40
N SER A 73 -10.65 -2.66 -6.46
CA SER A 73 -10.93 -3.16 -7.82
C SER A 73 -10.87 -4.69 -7.89
N LEU A 74 -9.85 -5.31 -7.28
CA LEU A 74 -9.73 -6.78 -7.24
C LEU A 74 -10.88 -7.43 -6.48
N LEU A 75 -11.34 -6.85 -5.37
CA LEU A 75 -12.50 -7.34 -4.63
C LEU A 75 -13.77 -7.27 -5.48
N VAL A 76 -13.99 -6.17 -6.21
CA VAL A 76 -15.14 -6.02 -7.11
C VAL A 76 -15.09 -7.06 -8.24
N ILE A 77 -13.94 -7.22 -8.88
CA ILE A 77 -13.74 -8.24 -9.94
C ILE A 77 -14.01 -9.63 -9.37
N THR A 78 -13.40 -9.96 -8.24
CA THR A 78 -13.55 -11.26 -7.58
C THR A 78 -14.99 -11.49 -7.14
N PHE A 79 -15.71 -10.46 -6.69
CA PHE A 79 -17.12 -10.56 -6.35
C PHE A 79 -17.97 -10.87 -7.58
N PHE A 80 -17.74 -10.18 -8.71
CA PHE A 80 -18.46 -10.47 -9.95
C PHE A 80 -18.11 -11.84 -10.55
N ASP A 81 -16.86 -12.27 -10.42
CA ASP A 81 -16.39 -13.60 -10.83
C ASP A 81 -16.99 -14.70 -9.95
N ILE A 82 -16.93 -14.55 -8.62
CA ILE A 82 -17.52 -15.50 -7.65
C ILE A 82 -19.04 -15.58 -7.78
N LEU A 83 -19.71 -14.44 -8.02
CA LEU A 83 -21.17 -14.43 -8.16
C LEU A 83 -21.66 -14.95 -9.51
N ASP A 84 -20.76 -15.33 -10.43
CA ASP A 84 -21.11 -15.58 -11.83
C ASP A 84 -22.07 -14.46 -12.31
N TYR A 85 -21.70 -13.21 -12.05
CA TYR A 85 -22.25 -12.04 -12.75
C TYR A 85 -21.64 -11.96 -14.17
N ASP A 86 -21.29 -13.12 -14.72
CA ASP A 86 -21.79 -13.78 -15.92
C ASP A 86 -23.07 -13.17 -16.56
N HIS A 87 -23.39 -13.65 -17.76
CA HIS A 87 -24.48 -13.21 -18.64
C HIS A 87 -25.86 -13.04 -17.98
N VAL A 88 -26.12 -13.65 -16.83
CA VAL A 88 -27.39 -13.61 -16.09
C VAL A 88 -27.70 -12.23 -15.50
N VAL A 89 -26.69 -11.40 -15.23
CA VAL A 89 -26.93 -10.05 -14.69
C VAL A 89 -27.22 -9.06 -15.78
N LYS A 90 -26.69 -9.37 -16.97
CA LYS A 90 -27.12 -8.77 -18.21
C LYS A 90 -28.61 -9.05 -18.49
N ASP A 91 -29.17 -10.14 -17.97
CA ASP A 91 -30.60 -10.45 -18.13
C ASP A 91 -31.48 -9.83 -17.02
N PHE A 92 -31.00 -9.72 -15.78
CA PHE A 92 -31.76 -9.11 -14.67
C PHE A 92 -32.04 -7.61 -14.89
N PHE A 93 -31.08 -6.84 -15.40
CA PHE A 93 -31.28 -5.43 -15.78
C PHE A 93 -31.94 -5.25 -17.16
N ARG A 94 -32.11 -6.33 -17.94
CA ARG A 94 -32.91 -6.34 -19.18
C ARG A 94 -34.39 -6.55 -18.91
N CYS A 95 -34.75 -7.17 -17.79
CA CYS A 95 -36.16 -7.40 -17.42
C CYS A 95 -36.83 -6.20 -16.72
N GLU A 96 -36.12 -5.17 -16.28
CA GLU A 96 -36.74 -3.91 -15.78
C GLU A 96 -37.05 -2.90 -16.91
N GLY A 97 -37.15 -3.39 -18.14
CA GLY A 97 -37.67 -2.68 -19.29
C GLY A 97 -39.03 -3.19 -19.76
N PHE A 98 -39.97 -3.47 -18.84
CA PHE A 98 -41.44 -3.49 -19.00
C PHE A 98 -42.12 -3.56 -17.62
#